data_AF-A0A4Q5WWI8-F1
#
_entry.id   AF-A0A4Q5WWI8-F1
#
_cell.length_a   1.000
_cell.length_b   1.000
_cell.length_c   1.000
_cell.angle_alpha   90.00
_cell.angle_beta   90.00
_cell.angle_gamma   90.00
#
_symmetry.space_group_name_H-M   'P 1'
#
loop_
_entity.id
_entity.type
_entity.pdbx_description
1 polymer ?
#
loop_
_entity_poly.entity_id
_entity_poly.type
_entity_poly.pdbx_seq_one_letter_code
_entity_poly.pdbx_strand_id
1 'polypeptide(L)'
;MLRSTLFTVFACSVLAAGGQDKVFRVPFYENKANVLEIDIRINDVPARFIFDPGATMLSFGRTFYDGLVKTMQLSDSDIKYRTKTKLADGSLADVAVVRIRSFRLGDWELRDAEAMVLDNQKAPLLMGQSIIGRFSEVTIDRNRKQLVLKETGRPAWQIPKLRLIPCSASVTTEVTGLLGAIGGGSVQVAAISQEPKVPPPSALARIRNKVTVRYFDAGDAAAAKGLQERFGELGYAAAHVTLEDMTPYFSKPIPGYFEVWINE
;
A
#
# COMPACT_ATOMS: atom_id res chain seq x y z
N MET A 1 52.42 -13.43 37.88
CA MET A 1 51.84 -12.75 36.70
C MET A 1 50.55 -13.47 36.34
N LEU A 2 49.41 -12.95 36.79
CA LEU A 2 48.09 -13.54 36.53
C LEU A 2 47.44 -12.75 35.38
N ARG A 3 47.28 -13.36 34.20
CA ARG A 3 46.58 -12.74 33.07
C ARG A 3 45.08 -12.99 33.21
N SER A 4 44.35 -11.92 33.54
CA SER A 4 42.90 -11.84 33.49
C SER A 4 42.45 -11.84 32.02
N THR A 5 41.68 -12.85 31.62
CA THR A 5 41.00 -12.89 30.32
C THR A 5 39.60 -12.32 30.52
N LEU A 6 39.40 -11.08 30.09
CA LEU A 6 38.11 -10.39 30.11
C LEU A 6 37.24 -10.96 28.98
N PHE A 7 36.22 -11.76 29.31
CA PHE A 7 35.18 -12.15 28.36
C PHE A 7 34.16 -11.01 28.27
N THR A 8 34.23 -10.21 27.21
CA THR A 8 33.18 -9.24 26.90
C THR A 8 32.00 -9.98 26.27
N VAL A 9 30.96 -10.22 27.07
CA VAL A 9 29.65 -10.66 26.57
C VAL A 9 29.00 -9.46 25.89
N PHE A 10 28.94 -9.46 24.57
CA PHE A 10 28.08 -8.54 23.83
C PHE A 10 26.63 -9.02 23.99
N ALA A 11 25.87 -8.35 24.85
CA ALA A 11 24.43 -8.49 24.88
C ALA A 11 23.88 -7.88 23.58
N CYS A 12 23.59 -8.73 22.60
CA CYS A 12 22.81 -8.36 21.43
C CYS A 12 21.36 -8.20 21.89
N SER A 13 20.95 -6.97 22.18
CA SER A 13 19.54 -6.65 22.37
C SER A 13 18.83 -6.84 21.03
N VAL A 14 17.99 -7.87 20.94
CA VAL A 14 17.02 -8.01 19.87
C VAL A 14 16.05 -6.83 20.01
N LEU A 15 16.29 -5.76 19.25
CA LEU A 15 15.26 -4.76 18.98
C LEU A 15 14.16 -5.48 18.21
N ALA A 16 13.03 -5.71 18.89
CA ALA A 16 11.81 -6.15 18.23
C ALA A 16 11.48 -5.13 17.13
N ALA A 17 11.67 -5.53 15.88
CA ALA A 17 11.32 -4.73 14.72
C ALA A 17 9.79 -4.74 14.53
N GLY A 18 9.08 -4.02 15.41
CA GLY A 18 7.69 -3.66 15.18
C GLY A 18 7.65 -2.49 14.19
N GLY A 19 7.02 -2.67 13.03
CA GLY A 19 6.64 -1.53 12.20
C GLY A 19 5.86 -0.55 13.07
N GLN A 20 6.23 0.73 13.09
CA GLN A 20 5.53 1.67 13.94
C GLN A 20 4.10 1.86 13.44
N ASP A 21 3.13 1.69 14.34
CA ASP A 21 1.73 2.00 14.07
C ASP A 21 1.63 3.46 13.64
N LYS A 22 1.02 3.68 12.47
CA LYS A 22 0.71 5.03 12.01
C LYS A 22 -0.62 5.44 12.61
N VAL A 23 -0.63 6.60 13.25
CA VAL A 23 -1.83 7.15 13.87
C VAL A 23 -2.26 8.39 13.09
N PHE A 24 -3.46 8.34 12.53
CA PHE A 24 -4.10 9.46 11.85
C PHE A 24 -5.20 10.03 12.73
N ARG A 25 -5.31 11.36 12.76
CA ARG A 25 -6.33 12.08 13.51
C ARG A 25 -7.13 12.94 12.56
N VAL A 26 -8.42 12.67 12.46
CA VAL A 26 -9.29 13.35 11.50
C VAL A 26 -10.45 13.99 12.26
N PRO A 27 -10.73 15.30 12.08
CA PRO A 27 -11.89 15.90 12.69
C PRO A 27 -13.17 15.27 12.13
N PHE A 28 -14.16 15.08 12.99
CA PHE A 28 -15.50 14.72 12.56
C PHE A 28 -16.52 15.79 12.94
N TYR A 29 -17.65 15.77 12.25
CA TYR A 29 -18.79 16.63 12.48
C TYR A 29 -20.01 15.77 12.81
N GLU A 30 -21.00 16.37 13.45
CA GLU A 30 -22.29 15.74 13.67
C GLU A 30 -23.35 16.57 12.99
N ASN A 31 -24.18 15.93 12.17
CA ASN A 31 -25.32 16.61 11.58
C ASN A 31 -26.48 16.70 12.60
N LYS A 32 -27.60 17.33 12.19
CA LYS A 32 -28.77 17.52 13.06
C LYS A 32 -29.40 16.21 13.57
N ALA A 33 -29.11 15.08 12.92
CA ALA A 33 -29.55 13.76 13.31
C ALA A 33 -28.50 13.00 14.16
N ASN A 34 -27.46 13.69 14.65
CA ASN A 34 -26.34 13.12 15.41
C ASN A 34 -25.55 12.04 14.65
N VAL A 35 -25.59 12.08 13.32
CA VAL A 35 -24.81 11.17 12.47
C VAL A 35 -23.41 11.76 12.29
N LEU A 36 -22.39 10.90 12.47
CA LEU A 36 -20.99 11.28 12.36
C LEU A 36 -20.60 11.40 10.89
N GLU A 37 -20.08 12.56 10.54
CA GLU A 37 -19.65 12.92 9.19
C GLU A 37 -18.17 13.33 9.17
N ILE A 38 -17.47 12.96 8.11
CA ILE A 38 -16.04 13.24 7.93
C ILE A 38 -15.79 13.82 6.55
N ASP A 39 -14.86 14.77 6.46
CA ASP A 39 -14.42 15.31 5.17
C ASP A 39 -13.47 14.31 4.49
N ILE A 40 -13.83 13.90 3.28
CA ILE A 40 -13.10 12.95 2.44
C ILE A 40 -12.86 13.62 1.08
N ARG A 41 -11.76 13.29 0.42
CA ARG A 41 -11.51 13.69 -0.97
C ARG A 41 -11.45 12.47 -1.88
N ILE A 42 -12.37 12.40 -2.84
CA ILE A 42 -12.39 11.39 -3.90
C ILE A 42 -11.77 12.01 -5.15
N ASN A 43 -10.65 11.45 -5.58
CA ASN A 43 -9.73 12.08 -6.50
C ASN A 43 -9.46 13.52 -6.03
N ASP A 44 -9.84 14.55 -6.78
CA ASP A 44 -9.67 15.95 -6.38
C ASP A 44 -10.94 16.62 -5.82
N VAL A 45 -12.03 15.87 -5.65
CA VAL A 45 -13.32 16.41 -5.19
C VAL A 45 -13.52 16.17 -3.69
N PRO A 46 -13.54 17.23 -2.87
CA PRO A 46 -13.87 17.10 -1.46
C PRO A 46 -15.39 16.91 -1.28
N ALA A 47 -15.77 16.03 -0.37
CA ALA A 47 -17.15 15.84 0.04
C ALA A 47 -17.23 15.29 1.48
N ARG A 48 -18.40 15.46 2.09
CA ARG A 48 -18.66 15.01 3.45
C ARG A 48 -19.37 13.67 3.44
N PHE A 49 -18.73 12.66 4.01
CA PHE A 49 -19.23 11.29 4.07
C PHE A 49 -19.68 10.95 5.48
N ILE A 50 -20.74 10.16 5.57
CA ILE A 50 -21.15 9.52 6.81
C ILE A 50 -20.16 8.40 7.12
N PHE A 51 -19.63 8.38 8.34
CA PHE A 51 -18.91 7.23 8.85
C PHE A 51 -19.91 6.11 9.16
N ASP A 52 -19.88 5.05 8.37
CA ASP A 52 -20.88 3.98 8.44
C ASP A 52 -20.22 2.60 8.56
N PRO A 53 -19.95 2.12 9.79
CA PRO A 53 -19.46 0.77 10.01
C PRO A 53 -20.42 -0.33 9.51
N GLY A 54 -21.70 -0.02 9.29
CA GLY A 54 -22.70 -0.96 8.77
C GLY A 54 -22.67 -1.10 7.24
N ALA A 55 -22.07 -0.14 6.52
CA ALA A 55 -21.92 -0.22 5.08
C ALA A 55 -20.75 -1.15 4.68
N THR A 56 -20.96 -2.00 3.69
CA THR A 56 -19.91 -2.94 3.21
C THR A 56 -18.73 -2.22 2.56
N MET A 57 -18.98 -1.13 1.82
CA MET A 57 -17.93 -0.40 1.10
C MET A 57 -18.23 1.09 1.01
N LEU A 58 -17.22 1.85 0.60
CA LEU A 58 -17.38 3.22 0.15
C LEU A 58 -18.51 3.30 -0.89
N SER A 59 -19.50 4.14 -0.67
CA SER A 59 -20.65 4.22 -1.57
C SER A 59 -21.23 5.63 -1.68
N PHE A 60 -21.85 5.90 -2.82
CA PHE A 60 -22.48 7.19 -3.11
C PHE A 60 -23.54 7.07 -4.21
N GLY A 61 -24.47 8.03 -4.23
CA GLY A 61 -25.53 8.11 -5.23
C GLY A 61 -25.10 8.69 -6.57
N ARG A 62 -26.02 8.63 -7.52
CA ARG A 62 -25.79 9.05 -8.90
C ARG A 62 -25.45 10.54 -9.05
N THR A 63 -26.06 11.42 -8.24
CA THR A 63 -25.75 12.86 -8.24
C THR A 63 -24.26 13.14 -8.01
N PHE A 64 -23.65 12.45 -7.05
CA PHE A 64 -22.24 12.64 -6.76
C PHE A 64 -21.35 12.05 -7.85
N TYR A 65 -21.70 10.86 -8.37
CA TYR A 65 -21.02 10.26 -9.51
C TYR A 65 -21.04 11.17 -10.74
N ASP A 66 -22.21 11.70 -11.11
CA ASP A 66 -22.34 12.60 -12.26
C ASP A 66 -21.53 13.90 -12.06
N GLY A 67 -21.41 14.38 -10.81
CA GLY A 67 -20.50 15.48 -10.45
C GLY A 67 -19.02 15.14 -10.69
N LEU A 68 -18.60 13.92 -10.34
CA LEU A 68 -17.25 13.42 -10.62
C LEU A 68 -17.01 13.29 -12.12
N VAL A 69 -17.99 12.80 -12.89
CA VAL A 69 -17.89 12.70 -14.35
C VAL A 69 -17.80 14.08 -15.01
N LYS A 70 -18.67 15.02 -14.60
CA LYS A 70 -18.68 16.40 -15.10
C LYS A 70 -17.36 17.13 -14.88
N THR A 71 -16.66 16.80 -13.81
CA THR A 71 -15.36 17.38 -13.45
C THR A 71 -14.17 16.57 -13.97
N MET A 72 -14.41 15.58 -14.84
CA MET A 72 -13.39 14.67 -15.42
C MET A 72 -12.59 13.90 -14.37
N GLN A 73 -13.22 13.64 -13.22
CA GLN A 73 -12.62 12.90 -12.12
C GLN A 73 -12.95 11.41 -12.22
N LEU A 74 -14.05 11.05 -12.87
CA LEU A 74 -14.38 9.68 -13.26
C LEU A 74 -14.94 9.68 -14.68
N SER A 75 -14.98 8.49 -15.26
CA SER A 75 -15.51 8.20 -16.59
C SER A 75 -16.11 6.80 -16.61
N ASP A 76 -16.86 6.48 -17.66
CA ASP A 76 -17.42 5.14 -17.81
C ASP A 76 -16.35 4.05 -17.94
N SER A 77 -15.12 4.38 -18.36
CA SER A 77 -14.00 3.43 -18.36
C SER A 77 -13.50 3.06 -16.97
N ASP A 78 -13.87 3.81 -15.93
CA ASP A 78 -13.54 3.49 -14.54
C ASP A 78 -14.51 2.46 -13.92
N ILE A 79 -15.60 2.13 -14.62
CA ILE A 79 -16.56 1.11 -14.20
C ILE A 79 -15.93 -0.27 -14.37
N LYS A 80 -15.77 -0.99 -13.26
CA LYS A 80 -15.24 -2.36 -13.26
C LYS A 80 -16.32 -3.37 -13.64
N TYR A 81 -17.48 -3.28 -13.00
CA TYR A 81 -18.63 -4.17 -13.24
C TYR A 81 -19.92 -3.56 -12.66
N ARG A 82 -21.06 -4.17 -13.03
CA ARG A 82 -22.38 -3.84 -12.49
C ARG A 82 -22.96 -5.06 -11.78
N THR A 83 -23.68 -4.85 -10.69
CA THR A 83 -24.29 -5.92 -9.90
C THR A 83 -25.50 -5.40 -9.12
N LYS A 84 -26.15 -6.26 -8.33
CA LYS A 84 -27.15 -5.88 -7.33
C LYS A 84 -26.56 -6.02 -5.93
N THR A 85 -26.93 -5.11 -5.03
CA THR A 85 -26.60 -5.17 -3.61
C THR A 85 -27.87 -5.22 -2.77
N LYS A 86 -27.80 -5.80 -1.57
CA LYS A 86 -28.90 -5.78 -0.60
C LYS A 86 -28.71 -4.60 0.35
N LEU A 87 -29.71 -3.73 0.45
CA LEU A 87 -29.71 -2.59 1.35
C LEU A 87 -30.10 -3.00 2.78
N ALA A 88 -29.93 -2.09 3.74
CA ALA A 88 -30.24 -2.32 5.15
C ALA A 88 -31.73 -2.63 5.40
N ASP A 89 -32.63 -2.08 4.58
CA ASP A 89 -34.07 -2.38 4.60
C ASP A 89 -34.43 -3.73 3.95
N GLY A 90 -33.43 -4.44 3.42
CA GLY A 90 -33.57 -5.74 2.76
C GLY A 90 -33.88 -5.66 1.27
N SER A 91 -34.12 -4.48 0.71
CA SER A 91 -34.37 -4.30 -0.73
C SER A 91 -33.11 -4.55 -1.57
N LEU A 92 -33.29 -4.86 -2.85
CA LEU A 92 -32.19 -4.99 -3.81
C LEU A 92 -32.05 -3.69 -4.61
N ALA A 93 -30.82 -3.19 -4.72
CA ALA A 93 -30.49 -2.02 -5.52
C ALA A 93 -29.50 -2.37 -6.63
N ASP A 94 -29.70 -1.82 -7.82
CA ASP A 94 -28.73 -1.87 -8.90
C ASP A 94 -27.56 -0.93 -8.60
N VAL A 95 -26.35 -1.43 -8.79
CA VAL A 95 -25.13 -0.71 -8.49
C VAL A 95 -24.06 -0.92 -9.56
N ALA A 96 -23.18 0.07 -9.70
CA ALA A 96 -21.93 -0.05 -10.44
C ALA A 96 -20.76 0.01 -9.45
N VAL A 97 -19.76 -0.84 -9.63
CA VAL A 97 -18.50 -0.74 -8.88
C VAL A 97 -17.48 -0.04 -9.76
N VAL A 98 -16.92 1.05 -9.25
CA VAL A 98 -15.97 1.92 -9.96
C VAL A 98 -14.63 1.95 -9.25
N ARG A 99 -13.54 2.06 -10.02
CA ARG A 99 -12.21 2.34 -9.49
C ARG A 99 -12.06 3.86 -9.34
N ILE A 100 -11.71 4.32 -8.14
CA ILE A 100 -11.30 5.70 -7.88
C ILE A 100 -9.78 5.74 -7.78
N ARG A 101 -9.14 6.76 -8.36
CA ARG A 101 -7.67 6.87 -8.42
C ARG A 101 -7.06 7.13 -7.05
N SER A 102 -7.70 8.01 -6.28
CA SER A 102 -7.25 8.40 -4.95
C SER A 102 -8.46 8.62 -4.02
N PHE A 103 -8.37 8.09 -2.81
CA PHE A 103 -9.22 8.40 -1.67
C PHE A 103 -8.33 9.02 -0.60
N ARG A 104 -8.70 10.19 -0.08
CA ARG A 104 -7.95 10.86 0.99
C ARG A 104 -8.85 11.19 2.16
N LEU A 105 -8.32 10.91 3.36
CA LEU A 105 -8.97 11.10 4.65
C LEU A 105 -7.94 11.71 5.61
N GLY A 106 -8.00 13.04 5.79
CA GLY A 106 -6.91 13.77 6.42
C GLY A 106 -5.59 13.53 5.67
N ASP A 107 -4.56 13.09 6.40
CA ASP A 107 -3.23 12.76 5.87
C ASP A 107 -3.11 11.31 5.36
N TRP A 108 -4.17 10.50 5.48
CA TRP A 108 -4.18 9.13 4.97
C TRP A 108 -4.68 9.10 3.52
N GLU A 109 -3.94 8.40 2.65
CA GLU A 109 -4.29 8.21 1.23
C GLU A 109 -4.37 6.73 0.88
N LEU A 110 -5.43 6.35 0.17
CA LEU A 110 -5.57 5.06 -0.49
C LEU A 110 -5.71 5.26 -2.00
N ARG A 111 -4.80 4.65 -2.76
CA ARG A 111 -4.87 4.64 -4.22
C ARG A 111 -5.64 3.45 -4.74
N ASP A 112 -6.24 3.61 -5.91
CA ASP A 112 -6.97 2.54 -6.61
C ASP A 112 -8.06 1.89 -5.76
N ALA A 113 -8.75 2.70 -4.97
CA ALA A 113 -9.87 2.25 -4.16
C ALA A 113 -11.09 1.91 -5.03
N GLU A 114 -11.98 1.10 -4.50
CA GLU A 114 -13.26 0.79 -5.14
C GLU A 114 -14.39 1.50 -4.40
N ALA A 115 -15.37 1.96 -5.17
CA ALA A 115 -16.59 2.55 -4.66
C ALA A 115 -17.82 1.98 -5.34
N MET A 116 -18.92 1.87 -4.59
CA MET A 116 -20.23 1.50 -5.10
C MET A 116 -21.04 2.74 -5.46
N VAL A 117 -21.44 2.83 -6.72
CA VAL A 117 -22.39 3.83 -7.21
C VAL A 117 -23.78 3.22 -7.19
N LEU A 118 -24.63 3.71 -6.29
CA LEU A 118 -26.03 3.28 -6.25
C LEU A 118 -26.82 3.97 -7.37
N ASP A 119 -27.70 3.23 -8.03
CA ASP A 119 -28.67 3.80 -8.97
C ASP A 119 -29.83 4.51 -8.24
N ASN A 120 -29.45 5.47 -7.38
CA ASN A 120 -30.34 6.32 -6.63
C ASN A 120 -29.68 7.70 -6.52
N GLN A 121 -30.38 8.73 -6.99
CA GLN A 121 -29.88 10.11 -7.00
C GLN A 121 -29.60 10.66 -5.61
N LYS A 122 -30.34 10.21 -4.59
CA LYS A 122 -30.27 10.72 -3.20
C LYS A 122 -29.60 9.76 -2.23
N ALA A 123 -28.91 8.73 -2.71
CA ALA A 123 -28.20 7.84 -1.81
C ALA A 123 -27.10 8.62 -1.05
N PRO A 124 -26.97 8.40 0.27
CA PRO A 124 -25.99 9.08 1.09
C PRO A 124 -24.56 8.73 0.66
N LEU A 125 -23.62 9.61 1.00
CA LEU A 125 -22.19 9.35 0.85
C LEU A 125 -21.72 8.57 2.09
N LEU A 126 -21.38 7.30 1.94
CA LEU A 126 -21.05 6.41 3.06
C LEU A 126 -19.60 5.95 2.98
N MET A 127 -18.85 6.09 4.09
CA MET A 127 -17.55 5.47 4.28
C MET A 127 -17.73 4.13 5.01
N GLY A 128 -17.70 3.03 4.25
CA GLY A 128 -17.95 1.68 4.75
C GLY A 128 -16.70 0.87 5.10
N GLN A 129 -16.92 -0.42 5.36
CA GLN A 129 -15.91 -1.40 5.80
C GLN A 129 -14.73 -1.58 4.85
N SER A 130 -14.91 -1.38 3.54
CA SER A 130 -13.80 -1.42 2.57
C SER A 130 -12.67 -0.42 2.87
N ILE A 131 -12.98 0.65 3.60
CA ILE A 131 -12.02 1.64 4.09
C ILE A 131 -11.77 1.45 5.59
N ILE A 132 -12.83 1.31 6.41
CA ILE A 132 -12.70 1.20 7.87
C ILE A 132 -11.82 0.01 8.26
N GLY A 133 -12.01 -1.14 7.62
CA GLY A 133 -11.25 -2.37 7.89
C GLY A 133 -9.77 -2.31 7.47
N ARG A 134 -9.29 -1.19 6.91
CA ARG A 134 -7.86 -0.97 6.64
C ARG A 134 -7.09 -0.57 7.90
N PHE A 135 -7.78 -0.10 8.92
CA PHE A 135 -7.22 0.30 10.19
C PHE A 135 -7.32 -0.85 11.19
N SER A 136 -6.27 -1.07 11.96
CA SER A 136 -6.28 -2.05 13.06
C SER A 136 -7.10 -1.56 14.25
N GLU A 137 -7.22 -0.25 14.41
CA GLU A 137 -8.05 0.38 15.44
C GLU A 137 -8.69 1.65 14.90
N VAL A 138 -9.98 1.84 15.20
CA VAL A 138 -10.72 3.08 14.92
C VAL A 138 -11.40 3.52 16.19
N THR A 139 -11.03 4.69 16.72
CA THR A 139 -11.59 5.27 17.95
C THR A 139 -12.33 6.56 17.63
N ILE A 140 -13.55 6.70 18.16
CA ILE A 140 -14.30 7.96 18.13
C ILE A 140 -14.01 8.74 19.43
N ASP A 141 -13.15 9.75 19.35
CA ASP A 141 -12.87 10.68 20.46
C ASP A 141 -13.88 11.84 20.42
N ARG A 142 -14.97 11.69 21.18
CA ARG A 142 -16.04 12.70 21.25
C ARG A 142 -15.61 13.98 21.97
N ASN A 143 -14.68 13.89 22.91
CA ASN A 143 -14.19 15.06 23.65
C ASN A 143 -13.40 15.98 22.73
N ARG A 144 -12.57 15.41 21.84
CA ARG A 144 -11.78 16.16 20.86
C ARG A 144 -12.46 16.32 19.50
N LYS A 145 -13.62 15.70 19.29
CA LYS A 145 -14.33 15.60 18.01
C LYS A 145 -13.43 15.06 16.88
N GLN A 146 -12.74 13.96 17.16
CA GLN A 146 -11.79 13.34 16.24
C GLN A 146 -12.02 11.83 16.10
N LEU A 147 -11.80 11.32 14.89
CA LEU A 147 -11.51 9.92 14.65
C LEU A 147 -10.01 9.70 14.79
N VAL A 148 -9.65 8.72 15.61
CA VAL A 148 -8.28 8.23 15.75
C VAL A 148 -8.21 6.91 14.99
N LEU A 149 -7.46 6.92 13.90
CA LEU A 149 -7.30 5.76 13.01
C LEU A 149 -5.89 5.23 13.20
N LYS A 150 -5.76 4.01 13.71
CA LYS A 150 -4.47 3.32 13.78
C LYS A 150 -4.38 2.36 12.62
N GLU A 151 -3.42 2.59 11.76
CA GLU A 151 -2.98 1.61 10.80
C GLU A 151 -1.83 0.86 11.48
N THR A 152 -2.03 -0.44 11.77
CA THR A 152 -0.89 -1.24 12.22
C THR A 152 0.17 -1.12 11.16
N GLY A 153 1.34 -0.65 11.56
CA GLY A 153 2.49 -0.67 10.67
C GLY A 153 2.62 -2.10 10.22
N ARG A 154 2.39 -2.40 8.94
CA ARG A 154 2.70 -3.73 8.40
C ARG A 154 4.11 -4.02 8.89
N PRO A 155 4.37 -5.13 9.63
CA PRO A 155 5.69 -5.38 10.18
C PRO A 155 6.65 -5.21 9.01
N ALA A 156 7.57 -4.26 9.16
CA ALA A 156 8.38 -3.89 8.02
C ALA A 156 9.09 -5.16 7.56
N TRP A 157 8.92 -5.52 6.29
CA TRP A 157 9.43 -6.77 5.77
C TRP A 157 10.92 -6.78 6.04
N GLN A 158 11.36 -7.73 6.86
CA GLN A 158 12.76 -7.86 7.22
C GLN A 158 13.45 -8.54 6.07
N ILE A 159 14.36 -7.82 5.43
CA ILE A 159 15.15 -8.30 4.32
C ILE A 159 16.59 -8.38 4.79
N PRO A 160 17.08 -9.57 5.16
CA PRO A 160 18.44 -9.74 5.63
C PRO A 160 19.47 -9.25 4.60
N LYS A 161 19.27 -9.59 3.32
CA LYS A 161 20.23 -9.24 2.27
C LYS A 161 19.53 -8.90 0.96
N LEU A 162 19.80 -7.69 0.46
CA LEU A 162 19.35 -7.21 -0.84
C LEU A 162 20.56 -6.89 -1.73
N ARG A 163 20.50 -7.33 -2.98
CA ARG A 163 21.50 -7.00 -3.99
C ARG A 163 20.86 -6.25 -5.15
N LEU A 164 21.36 -5.06 -5.43
CA LEU A 164 20.95 -4.27 -6.58
C LEU A 164 21.77 -4.67 -7.81
N ILE A 165 21.08 -4.96 -8.91
CA ILE A 165 21.66 -5.45 -10.16
C ILE A 165 21.39 -4.40 -11.26
N PRO A 166 22.40 -3.62 -11.70
CA PRO A 166 22.22 -2.66 -12.77
C PRO A 166 22.13 -3.36 -14.13
N CYS A 167 21.06 -3.14 -14.90
CA CYS A 167 20.90 -3.72 -16.24
C CYS A 167 21.65 -2.95 -17.34
N SER A 168 22.15 -1.74 -17.05
CA SER A 168 22.99 -0.96 -17.95
C SER A 168 24.03 -0.15 -17.17
N ALA A 169 25.06 0.33 -17.85
CA ALA A 169 26.09 1.16 -17.23
C ALA A 169 25.52 2.52 -16.75
N SER A 170 24.53 3.06 -17.46
CA SER A 170 23.81 4.31 -17.16
C SER A 170 23.04 4.25 -15.84
N VAL A 171 22.47 3.09 -15.51
CA VAL A 171 21.63 2.88 -14.32
C VAL A 171 22.45 2.82 -13.02
N THR A 172 23.77 2.61 -13.09
CA THR A 172 24.67 2.52 -11.92
C THR A 172 24.58 3.73 -10.98
N THR A 173 24.31 4.92 -11.52
CA THR A 173 24.20 6.17 -10.75
C THR A 173 22.82 6.31 -10.09
N GLU A 174 21.73 5.90 -10.77
CA GLU A 174 20.38 5.86 -10.20
C GLU A 174 20.25 4.86 -9.04
N VAL A 175 20.93 3.71 -9.18
CA VAL A 175 21.01 2.68 -8.14
C VAL A 175 21.54 3.25 -6.83
N THR A 176 22.52 4.15 -6.88
CA THR A 176 23.13 4.76 -5.68
C THR A 176 22.15 5.64 -4.90
N GLY A 177 21.25 6.35 -5.60
CA GLY A 177 20.19 7.15 -4.97
C GLY A 177 19.07 6.29 -4.37
N LEU A 178 18.79 5.13 -4.97
CA LEU A 178 17.79 4.18 -4.49
C LEU A 178 18.23 3.39 -3.26
N LEU A 179 19.55 3.18 -3.06
CA LEU A 179 20.13 2.44 -1.93
C LEU A 179 19.59 2.94 -0.58
N GLY A 180 19.53 4.26 -0.38
CA GLY A 180 19.02 4.85 0.87
C GLY A 180 17.50 4.83 0.98
N ALA A 181 16.80 4.82 -0.15
CA ALA A 181 15.34 4.93 -0.20
C ALA A 181 14.64 3.57 -0.07
N ILE A 182 15.26 2.46 -0.48
CA ILE A 182 14.61 1.14 -0.46
C ILE A 182 14.42 0.61 0.97
N GLY A 183 15.35 0.88 1.89
CA GLY A 183 15.32 0.41 3.29
C GLY A 183 14.35 1.16 4.23
N GLY A 184 13.36 1.88 3.69
CA GLY A 184 12.41 2.69 4.46
C GLY A 184 10.96 2.24 4.29
N GLY A 185 10.06 2.82 5.09
CA GLY A 185 8.62 2.56 4.98
C GLY A 185 8.25 1.13 5.38
N SER A 186 7.62 0.40 4.45
CA SER A 186 7.10 -0.97 4.64
C SER A 186 8.17 -2.07 4.59
N VAL A 187 9.43 -1.73 4.31
CA VAL A 187 10.56 -2.68 4.22
C VAL A 187 11.72 -2.20 5.08
N GLN A 188 12.40 -3.13 5.75
CA GLN A 188 13.68 -2.90 6.43
C GLN A 188 14.72 -3.83 5.84
N VAL A 189 15.82 -3.27 5.33
CA VAL A 189 16.89 -4.06 4.73
C VAL A 189 18.12 -3.99 5.61
N ALA A 190 18.58 -5.12 6.13
CA ALA A 190 19.70 -5.19 7.05
C ALA A 190 21.05 -5.00 6.34
N ALA A 191 21.20 -5.56 5.13
CA ALA A 191 22.40 -5.39 4.30
C ALA A 191 22.01 -5.17 2.83
N ILE A 192 22.44 -4.03 2.29
CA ILE A 192 22.27 -3.72 0.87
C ILE A 192 23.64 -3.74 0.19
N SER A 193 23.71 -4.34 -0.99
CA SER A 193 24.90 -4.38 -1.83
C SER A 193 24.54 -4.12 -3.29
N GLN A 194 25.53 -3.80 -4.12
CA GLN A 194 25.36 -3.60 -5.55
C GLN A 194 26.28 -4.57 -6.33
N GLU A 195 25.79 -5.11 -7.44
CA GLU A 195 26.64 -5.81 -8.41
C GLU A 195 27.54 -4.78 -9.14
N PRO A 196 28.88 -4.93 -9.05
CA PRO A 196 29.83 -3.98 -9.66
C PRO A 196 29.85 -3.98 -11.19
N LYS A 197 29.30 -5.02 -11.85
CA LYS A 197 29.35 -5.18 -13.30
C LYS A 197 27.95 -5.37 -13.88
N VAL A 198 27.70 -4.81 -15.06
CA VAL A 198 26.48 -5.10 -15.79
C VAL A 198 26.43 -6.62 -16.11
N PRO A 199 25.31 -7.31 -15.83
CA PRO A 199 25.14 -8.72 -16.18
C PRO A 199 25.31 -8.97 -17.69
N PRO A 200 25.66 -10.21 -18.09
CA PRO A 200 25.80 -10.54 -19.50
C PRO A 200 24.47 -10.41 -20.27
N PRO A 201 24.51 -10.14 -21.60
CA PRO A 201 23.29 -9.94 -22.40
C PRO A 201 22.25 -11.05 -22.30
N SER A 202 22.68 -12.31 -22.13
CA SER A 202 21.79 -13.46 -21.97
C SER A 202 20.92 -13.38 -20.70
N ALA A 203 21.44 -12.81 -19.62
CA ALA A 203 20.69 -12.57 -18.39
C ALA A 203 19.73 -11.38 -18.56
N LEU A 204 20.17 -10.32 -19.25
CA LEU A 204 19.39 -9.11 -19.50
C LEU A 204 18.19 -9.36 -20.40
N ALA A 205 18.30 -10.26 -21.38
CA ALA A 205 17.22 -10.60 -22.31
C ALA A 205 15.93 -11.10 -21.62
N ARG A 206 16.02 -11.51 -20.35
CA ARG A 206 14.89 -12.00 -19.55
C ARG A 206 14.24 -10.89 -18.71
N ILE A 207 14.89 -9.74 -18.55
CA ILE A 207 14.38 -8.60 -17.78
C ILE A 207 13.59 -7.70 -18.72
N ARG A 208 12.28 -7.58 -18.52
CA ARG A 208 11.39 -6.80 -19.41
C ARG A 208 10.87 -5.50 -18.81
N ASN A 209 10.73 -5.45 -17.49
CA ASN A 209 10.17 -4.30 -16.80
C ASN A 209 11.28 -3.44 -16.18
N LYS A 210 10.93 -2.21 -15.79
CA LYS A 210 11.89 -1.26 -15.19
C LYS A 210 12.51 -1.81 -13.90
N VAL A 211 11.71 -2.52 -13.10
CA VAL A 211 12.17 -3.17 -11.88
C VAL A 211 11.72 -4.63 -11.89
N THR A 212 12.65 -5.52 -11.59
CA THR A 212 12.35 -6.93 -11.31
C THR A 212 12.91 -7.29 -9.94
N VAL A 213 12.04 -7.68 -9.01
CA VAL A 213 12.38 -8.21 -7.69
C VAL A 213 12.40 -9.73 -7.77
N ARG A 214 13.54 -10.33 -7.43
CA ARG A 214 13.74 -11.77 -7.35
C ARG A 214 13.88 -12.21 -5.91
N TYR A 215 13.23 -13.31 -5.58
CA TYR A 215 13.39 -14.01 -4.30
C TYR A 215 13.77 -15.47 -4.56
N PHE A 216 14.50 -16.07 -3.62
CA PHE A 216 15.16 -17.37 -3.80
C PHE A 216 14.70 -18.42 -2.79
N ASP A 217 13.66 -18.12 -2.01
CA ASP A 217 12.97 -19.03 -1.10
C ASP A 217 11.46 -18.76 -1.12
N ALA A 218 10.63 -19.80 -1.07
CA ALA A 218 9.17 -19.64 -1.15
C ALA A 218 8.58 -18.87 0.05
N GLY A 219 9.23 -18.93 1.21
CA GLY A 219 8.86 -18.17 2.41
C GLY A 219 9.06 -16.65 2.27
N ASP A 220 9.86 -16.23 1.30
CA ASP A 220 10.18 -14.82 1.05
C ASP A 220 9.17 -14.11 0.13
N ALA A 221 8.20 -14.84 -0.43
CA ALA A 221 7.24 -14.29 -1.41
C ALA A 221 6.46 -13.06 -0.88
N ALA A 222 6.11 -13.08 0.40
CA ALA A 222 5.40 -11.96 1.04
C ALA A 222 6.30 -10.72 1.21
N ALA A 223 7.57 -10.92 1.56
CA ALA A 223 8.57 -9.84 1.63
C ALA A 223 8.92 -9.29 0.23
N ALA A 224 8.93 -10.14 -0.81
CA ALA A 224 9.08 -9.70 -2.20
C ALA A 224 7.91 -8.78 -2.62
N LYS A 225 6.67 -9.13 -2.26
CA LYS A 225 5.51 -8.26 -2.46
C LYS A 225 5.65 -6.94 -1.70
N GLY A 226 6.20 -6.98 -0.50
CA GLY A 226 6.59 -5.80 0.27
C GLY A 226 7.55 -4.87 -0.48
N LEU A 227 8.61 -5.42 -1.07
CA LEU A 227 9.52 -4.65 -1.93
C LEU A 227 8.81 -4.04 -3.13
N GLN A 228 7.91 -4.79 -3.79
CA GLN A 228 7.12 -4.27 -4.90
C GLN A 228 6.25 -3.07 -4.47
N GLU A 229 5.58 -3.17 -3.32
CA GLU A 229 4.81 -2.06 -2.74
C GLU A 229 5.72 -0.86 -2.44
N ARG A 230 6.92 -1.08 -1.87
CA ARG A 230 7.90 -0.03 -1.60
C ARG A 230 8.35 0.69 -2.87
N PHE A 231 8.57 -0.02 -3.98
CA PHE A 231 8.85 0.63 -5.27
C PHE A 231 7.68 1.50 -5.73
N GLY A 232 6.44 1.09 -5.45
CA GLY A 232 5.25 1.92 -5.63
C GLY A 232 5.30 3.24 -4.86
N GLU A 233 5.70 3.19 -3.58
CA GLU A 233 5.89 4.38 -2.73
C GLU A 233 7.00 5.31 -3.26
N LEU A 234 8.00 4.76 -3.95
CA LEU A 234 9.10 5.50 -4.58
C LEU A 234 8.74 6.03 -6.00
N GLY A 235 7.48 5.87 -6.43
CA GLY A 235 6.98 6.42 -7.69
C GLY A 235 7.04 5.49 -8.89
N TYR A 236 7.45 4.22 -8.71
CA TYR A 236 7.39 3.23 -9.79
C TYR A 236 5.95 2.70 -9.94
N ALA A 237 5.39 2.81 -11.15
CA ALA A 237 4.07 2.23 -11.42
C ALA A 237 4.11 0.70 -11.19
N ALA A 238 3.06 0.14 -10.57
CA ALA A 238 3.00 -1.30 -10.26
C ALA A 238 3.17 -2.19 -11.50
N ALA A 239 2.70 -1.75 -12.68
CA ALA A 239 2.88 -2.44 -13.95
C ALA A 239 4.36 -2.55 -14.39
N HIS A 240 5.25 -1.73 -13.83
CA HIS A 240 6.67 -1.71 -14.15
C HIS A 240 7.54 -2.43 -13.10
N VAL A 241 6.93 -3.04 -12.08
CA VAL A 241 7.64 -3.78 -11.03
C VAL A 241 7.20 -5.24 -11.06
N THR A 242 8.09 -6.14 -11.46
CA THR A 242 7.83 -7.59 -11.59
C THR A 242 8.35 -8.35 -10.38
N LEU A 243 7.62 -9.38 -9.95
CA LEU A 243 8.13 -10.38 -9.00
C LEU A 243 8.50 -11.65 -9.77
N GLU A 244 9.70 -12.17 -9.52
CA GLU A 244 10.17 -13.43 -10.10
C GLU A 244 10.56 -14.42 -8.99
N ASP A 245 9.92 -15.59 -9.02
CA ASP A 245 10.28 -16.72 -8.18
C ASP A 245 11.48 -17.46 -8.77
N MET A 246 12.62 -17.41 -8.08
CA MET A 246 13.83 -18.09 -8.52
C MET A 246 13.96 -19.51 -7.98
N THR A 247 13.07 -19.95 -7.07
CA THR A 247 13.15 -21.29 -6.47
C THR A 247 13.19 -22.43 -7.49
N PRO A 248 12.52 -22.38 -8.67
CA PRO A 248 12.62 -23.48 -9.65
C PRO A 248 13.97 -23.58 -10.35
N TYR A 249 14.80 -22.53 -10.29
CA TYR A 249 16.07 -22.44 -11.01
C TYR A 249 17.30 -22.73 -10.12
N PHE A 250 17.11 -22.92 -8.82
CA PHE A 250 18.17 -23.16 -7.86
C PHE A 250 17.97 -24.48 -7.13
N SER A 251 19.04 -25.25 -6.98
CA SER A 251 19.00 -26.56 -6.31
C SER A 251 18.90 -26.47 -4.79
N LYS A 252 19.14 -25.28 -4.21
CA LYS A 252 19.01 -24.99 -2.78
C LYS A 252 18.34 -23.63 -2.60
N PRO A 253 17.34 -23.50 -1.72
CA PRO A 253 16.76 -22.22 -1.38
C PRO A 253 17.79 -21.31 -0.72
N ILE A 254 17.61 -20.00 -0.87
CA ILE A 254 18.45 -18.98 -0.25
C ILE A 254 17.55 -18.00 0.52
N PRO A 255 17.10 -18.37 1.75
CA PRO A 255 16.17 -17.55 2.51
C PRO A 255 16.75 -16.18 2.87
N GLY A 256 15.92 -15.15 2.77
CA GLY A 256 16.27 -13.78 3.13
C GLY A 256 17.21 -13.08 2.14
N TYR A 257 17.49 -13.68 0.98
CA TYR A 257 18.28 -13.08 -0.09
C TYR A 257 17.38 -12.65 -1.25
N PHE A 258 17.54 -11.41 -1.67
CA PHE A 258 16.76 -10.81 -2.74
C PHE A 258 17.67 -10.11 -3.75
N GLU A 259 17.25 -10.11 -5.01
CA GLU A 259 17.86 -9.29 -6.05
C GLU A 259 16.83 -8.31 -6.62
N VAL A 260 17.26 -7.07 -6.84
CA VAL A 260 16.46 -6.08 -7.55
C VAL A 260 17.22 -5.68 -8.80
N TRP A 261 16.68 -6.08 -9.94
CA TRP A 261 17.19 -5.76 -11.26
C TRP A 261 16.55 -4.47 -11.74
N ILE A 262 17.36 -3.47 -12.05
CA ILE A 262 16.91 -2.14 -12.43
C ILE A 262 17.30 -1.89 -13.89
N ASN A 263 16.30 -1.64 -14.72
CA ASN A 263 16.41 -1.32 -16.13
C ASN A 263 15.93 0.12 -16.40
N GLU A 264 16.31 0.67 -17.55
CA GLU A 264 15.94 2.02 -17.99
C GLU A 264 14.42 2.21 -18.18
#